data_AF-A0A9D8K8L3-F1
#
_entry.id   AF-A0A9D8K8L3-F1
#
_cell.length_a   1.000
_cell.length_b   1.000
_cell.length_c   1.000
_cell.angle_alpha   90.00
_cell.angle_beta   90.00
_cell.angle_gamma   90.00
#
_symmetry.space_group_name_H-M   'P 1'
#
loop_
_entity.id
_entity.type
_entity.pdbx_description
1 polymer ?
#
loop_
_entity_poly.entity_id
_entity_poly.type
_entity_poly.pdbx_seq_one_letter_code
_entity_poly.pdbx_strand_id
1 'polypeptide(L)'
;EKLEAARWAHFLKPGGLALVNNHANPPLSVSLGTHRYPNDNEVREILKQRTDKIYLVEGTASAKEMGDVRTLNLFMLGCISNFMSIKPNVWQKCIAERLPAKILQLNLKAFEQGRKETSHVNL
;
A
#
# COMPACT_ATOMS: atom_id res chain seq x y z
N GLU A 1 -4.71 4.08 -0.55
CA GLU A 1 -5.11 5.50 -0.49
C GLU A 1 -5.19 5.86 0.99
N LYS A 2 -4.75 7.06 1.37
CA LYS A 2 -4.57 7.50 2.76
C LYS A 2 -5.88 7.68 3.53
N LEU A 3 -6.90 8.29 2.93
CA LEU A 3 -8.20 8.46 3.58
C LEU A 3 -8.88 7.11 3.82
N GLU A 4 -8.74 6.16 2.89
CA GLU A 4 -9.23 4.80 3.06
C GLU A 4 -8.57 4.09 4.25
N ALA A 5 -7.26 4.29 4.45
CA ALA A 5 -6.55 3.74 5.61
C ALA A 5 -7.06 4.36 6.92
N ALA A 6 -7.28 5.67 6.97
CA ALA A 6 -7.86 6.33 8.15
C ALA A 6 -9.28 5.83 8.45
N ARG A 7 -10.13 5.71 7.42
CA ARG A 7 -11.52 5.26 7.56
C ARG A 7 -11.62 3.84 8.13
N TRP A 8 -10.72 2.95 7.72
CA TRP A 8 -10.68 1.56 8.20
C TRP A 8 -9.74 1.33 9.39
N ALA A 9 -9.11 2.37 9.95
CA ALA A 9 -8.10 2.22 11.02
C ALA A 9 -8.60 1.40 12.22
N HIS A 10 -9.90 1.46 12.53
CA HIS A 10 -10.51 0.72 13.63
C HIS A 10 -10.44 -0.82 13.50
N PHE A 11 -10.24 -1.37 12.29
CA PHE A 11 -10.00 -2.80 12.09
C PHE A 11 -8.55 -3.22 12.39
N LEU A 12 -7.63 -2.26 12.49
CA LEU A 12 -6.24 -2.55 12.81
C LEU A 12 -6.12 -2.87 14.30
N LYS A 13 -5.58 -4.06 14.61
CA LYS A 13 -5.28 -4.42 15.99
C LYS A 13 -4.28 -3.45 16.62
N PRO A 14 -4.33 -3.21 17.93
CA PRO A 14 -3.30 -2.47 18.64
C PRO A 14 -1.90 -3.03 18.34
N GLY A 15 -0.96 -2.15 17.99
CA GLY A 15 0.42 -2.52 17.62
C GLY A 15 0.58 -3.24 16.28
N GLY A 16 -0.48 -3.34 15.46
CA GLY A 16 -0.40 -3.83 14.09
C GLY A 16 0.39 -2.90 13.15
N LEU A 17 0.72 -3.36 11.95
CA LEU A 17 1.40 -2.52 10.94
C LEU A 17 0.38 -1.84 10.03
N ALA A 18 0.47 -0.51 9.91
CA ALA A 18 -0.23 0.27 8.90
C ALA A 18 0.72 0.59 7.73
N LEU A 19 0.69 -0.25 6.70
CA LEU A 19 1.36 0.01 5.42
C LEU A 19 0.40 0.72 4.47
N VAL A 20 0.62 2.00 4.20
CA VAL A 20 -0.36 2.86 3.51
C VAL A 20 0.26 3.47 2.25
N ASN A 21 -0.41 3.33 1.12
CA ASN A 21 -0.04 4.07 -0.09
C ASN A 21 -0.34 5.58 0.12
N ASN A 22 0.69 6.42 0.03
CA ASN A 22 0.72 7.87 0.22
C ASN A 22 0.04 8.62 -0.94
N HIS A 23 -1.15 8.19 -1.30
CA HIS A 23 -1.93 8.74 -2.40
C HIS A 23 -3.23 9.29 -1.85
N ALA A 24 -3.60 10.50 -2.27
CA ALA A 24 -4.89 11.11 -1.99
C ALA A 24 -5.80 10.99 -3.20
N ASN A 25 -7.04 10.53 -2.98
CA ASN A 25 -8.09 10.53 -4.01
C ASN A 25 -9.36 11.17 -3.44
N PRO A 26 -9.52 12.49 -3.54
CA PRO A 26 -10.63 13.20 -2.93
C PRO A 26 -11.99 12.69 -3.43
N PRO A 27 -12.97 12.44 -2.53
CA PRO A 27 -14.33 12.12 -2.93
C PRO A 27 -15.02 13.36 -3.52
N LEU A 28 -16.12 13.12 -4.24
CA LEU A 28 -16.89 14.19 -4.90
C LEU A 28 -17.27 15.34 -3.96
N SER A 29 -17.61 15.05 -2.70
CA SER A 29 -17.96 16.07 -1.70
C SER A 29 -16.84 17.07 -1.43
N VAL A 30 -15.58 16.62 -1.47
CA VAL A 30 -14.41 17.51 -1.35
C VAL A 30 -14.20 18.29 -2.63
N SER A 31 -14.32 17.65 -3.80
CA SER A 31 -14.18 18.32 -5.09
C SER A 31 -15.24 19.41 -5.30
N LEU A 32 -16.44 19.23 -4.75
CA LEU A 32 -17.52 20.22 -4.75
C LEU A 32 -17.38 21.27 -3.63
N GLY A 33 -16.34 21.21 -2.79
CA GLY A 33 -16.09 22.15 -1.71
C GLY A 33 -17.03 22.04 -0.51
N THR A 34 -17.90 21.03 -0.47
CA THR A 34 -18.85 20.81 0.64
C THR A 34 -18.19 20.23 1.89
N HIS A 35 -17.03 19.59 1.73
CA HIS A 35 -16.25 18.99 2.79
C HIS A 35 -14.75 19.26 2.57
N ARG A 36 -13.96 19.21 3.65
CA ARG A 36 -12.49 19.31 3.58
C ARG A 36 -11.88 17.92 3.62
N TYR A 37 -10.89 17.67 2.76
CA TYR A 37 -10.04 16.47 2.86
C TYR A 37 -9.12 16.60 4.08
N PRO A 38 -9.01 15.58 4.95
CA PRO A 38 -8.11 15.65 6.10
C PRO A 38 -6.66 15.77 5.64
N ASN A 39 -5.89 16.63 6.31
CA ASN A 39 -4.47 16.76 5.99
C ASN A 39 -3.68 15.52 6.46
N ASP A 40 -2.42 15.43 6.03
CA ASP A 40 -1.57 14.27 6.31
C ASP A 40 -1.34 14.04 7.82
N ASN A 41 -1.30 15.11 8.62
CA ASN A 41 -1.19 15.00 10.08
C ASN A 41 -2.46 14.40 10.68
N GLU A 42 -3.65 14.84 10.24
CA GLU A 42 -4.93 14.31 10.71
C GLU A 42 -5.10 12.82 10.39
N VAL A 43 -4.72 12.42 9.17
CA VAL A 43 -4.68 10.99 8.79
C VAL A 43 -3.72 10.21 9.68
N ARG A 44 -2.52 10.75 9.92
CA ARG A 44 -1.51 10.09 10.75
C ARG A 44 -1.97 9.95 12.20
N GLU A 45 -2.60 10.96 12.77
CA GLU A 45 -3.11 10.91 14.15
C GLU A 45 -4.24 9.88 14.29
N ILE A 46 -5.13 9.74 13.31
CA ILE A 46 -6.15 8.67 13.31
C ILE A 46 -5.49 7.28 13.35
N LEU A 47 -4.44 7.06 12.54
CA LEU A 47 -3.72 5.78 12.53
C LEU A 47 -2.96 5.54 13.85
N LYS A 48 -2.36 6.59 14.44
CA LYS A 48 -1.65 6.52 15.72
C LYS A 48 -2.54 6.12 16.89
N GLN A 49 -3.85 6.34 16.82
CA GLN A 49 -4.79 5.81 17.82
C GLN A 49 -4.82 4.27 17.86
N ARG A 50 -4.15 3.59 16.92
CA ARG A 50 -4.08 2.12 16.85
C ARG A 50 -2.66 1.60 16.85
N THR A 51 -1.71 2.30 16.23
CA THR A 51 -0.32 1.83 16.15
C THR A 51 0.69 2.94 15.88
N ASP A 52 1.91 2.78 16.38
CA ASP A 52 3.07 3.59 15.99
C ASP A 52 3.76 3.05 14.74
N LYS A 53 3.45 1.81 14.33
CA LYS A 53 4.02 1.15 13.15
C LYS A 53 3.29 1.60 11.89
N ILE A 54 3.56 2.82 11.45
CA ILE A 54 2.96 3.42 10.25
C ILE A 54 4.04 3.67 9.22
N TYR A 55 3.86 3.11 8.02
CA TYR A 55 4.76 3.32 6.89
C TYR A 55 3.98 3.80 5.68
N LEU A 56 4.32 4.98 5.19
CA LEU A 56 3.73 5.58 4.00
C LEU A 56 4.62 5.26 2.80
N VAL A 57 4.01 4.79 1.71
CA VAL A 57 4.73 4.39 0.49
C VAL A 57 4.22 5.19 -0.70
N GLU A 58 5.11 5.68 -1.57
CA GLU A 58 4.75 6.31 -2.85
C GLU A 58 4.29 5.30 -3.91
N GLY A 59 3.46 4.33 -3.54
CA GLY A 59 3.16 3.17 -4.37
C GLY A 59 2.48 3.52 -5.70
N THR A 60 1.60 4.53 -5.73
CA THR A 60 0.98 4.96 -7.00
C THR A 60 2.00 5.53 -7.96
N ALA A 61 2.98 6.29 -7.47
CA ALA A 61 4.04 6.85 -8.30
C ALA A 61 4.95 5.73 -8.83
N SER A 62 5.40 4.82 -7.96
CA SER A 62 6.21 3.67 -8.37
C SER A 62 5.50 2.78 -9.40
N ALA A 63 4.20 2.53 -9.25
CA ALA A 63 3.42 1.75 -10.23
C ALA A 63 3.33 2.44 -11.60
N LYS A 64 3.20 3.78 -11.62
CA LYS A 64 3.23 4.57 -12.86
C LYS A 64 4.60 4.52 -13.53
N GLU A 65 5.69 4.64 -12.76
CA GLU A 65 7.06 4.54 -13.27
C GLU A 65 7.37 3.17 -13.88
N MET A 66 6.75 2.10 -13.35
CA MET A 66 6.82 0.77 -13.96
C MET A 66 6.01 0.61 -15.24
N GLY A 67 5.20 1.62 -15.61
CA GLY A 67 4.44 1.67 -16.87
C GLY A 67 2.98 1.23 -16.76
N ASP A 68 2.51 0.80 -15.59
CA ASP A 68 1.11 0.42 -15.41
C ASP A 68 0.66 0.60 -13.95
N VAL A 69 -0.19 1.61 -13.71
CA VAL A 69 -0.76 1.91 -12.39
C VAL A 69 -1.53 0.72 -11.78
N ARG A 70 -2.02 -0.22 -12.61
CA ARG A 70 -2.73 -1.42 -12.13
C ARG A 70 -1.82 -2.38 -11.37
N THR A 71 -0.49 -2.23 -11.49
CA THR A 71 0.49 -3.02 -10.76
C THR A 71 0.65 -2.58 -9.29
N LEU A 72 0.02 -1.47 -8.90
CA LEU A 72 0.05 -0.93 -7.53
C LEU A 72 -0.23 -2.00 -6.47
N ASN A 73 -1.25 -2.85 -6.69
CA ASN A 73 -1.62 -3.85 -5.70
C ASN A 73 -0.49 -4.86 -5.47
N LEU A 74 0.18 -5.30 -6.54
CA LEU A 74 1.28 -6.25 -6.45
C LEU A 74 2.51 -5.60 -5.83
N PHE A 75 2.76 -4.33 -6.13
CA PHE A 75 3.78 -3.53 -5.46
C PHE A 75 3.53 -3.45 -3.94
N MET A 76 2.32 -3.08 -3.52
CA MET A 76 1.96 -3.01 -2.10
C MET A 76 2.03 -4.39 -1.41
N LEU A 77 1.69 -5.48 -2.12
CA LEU A 77 1.90 -6.85 -1.64
C LEU A 77 3.39 -7.18 -1.48
N GLY A 78 4.24 -6.68 -2.38
CA GLY A 78 5.69 -6.73 -2.25
C GLY A 78 6.14 -6.10 -0.94
N CYS A 79 5.69 -4.88 -0.68
CA CYS A 79 6.00 -4.13 0.52
C CYS A 79 5.60 -4.89 1.80
N ILE A 80 4.35 -5.36 1.89
CA ILE A 80 3.89 -6.04 3.12
C ILE A 80 4.58 -7.40 3.33
N SER A 81 5.06 -8.06 2.25
CA SER A 81 5.63 -9.39 2.33
C SER A 81 6.91 -9.48 3.17
N ASN A 82 7.64 -8.38 3.36
CA ASN A 82 8.83 -8.35 4.23
C ASN A 82 8.47 -8.41 5.73
N PHE A 83 7.23 -8.08 6.09
CA PHE A 83 6.75 -8.08 7.47
C PHE A 83 5.95 -9.35 7.81
N MET A 84 5.93 -10.33 6.90
CA MET A 84 5.22 -11.59 7.07
C MET A 84 6.18 -12.77 7.03
N SER A 85 5.88 -13.82 7.80
CA SER A 85 6.68 -15.05 7.84
C SER A 85 6.38 -15.99 6.65
N ILE A 86 6.28 -15.42 5.45
CA ILE A 86 5.98 -16.15 4.21
C ILE A 86 7.16 -15.97 3.25
N LYS A 87 7.72 -17.08 2.78
CA LYS A 87 8.87 -17.07 1.88
C LYS A 87 8.52 -16.35 0.55
N PRO A 88 9.47 -15.59 -0.04
CA PRO A 88 9.24 -14.84 -1.27
C PRO A 88 8.71 -15.68 -2.43
N ASN A 89 9.23 -16.91 -2.57
CA ASN A 89 8.84 -17.83 -3.63
C ASN A 89 7.37 -18.28 -3.55
N VAL A 90 6.79 -18.35 -2.35
CA VAL A 90 5.37 -18.67 -2.17
C VAL A 90 4.50 -17.57 -2.77
N TRP A 91 4.82 -16.30 -2.50
CA TRP A 91 4.14 -15.17 -3.12
C TRP A 91 4.24 -15.20 -4.64
N GLN A 92 5.46 -15.33 -5.18
CA GLN A 92 5.70 -15.35 -6.62
C GLN A 92 4.94 -16.47 -7.32
N LYS A 93 4.94 -17.68 -6.73
CA LYS A 93 4.16 -18.82 -7.24
C LYS A 93 2.66 -18.51 -7.25
N CYS A 94 2.12 -18.02 -6.14
CA CYS A 94 0.70 -17.64 -6.04
C CYS A 94 0.28 -16.52 -6.99
N ILE A 95 1.19 -15.59 -7.33
CA ILE A 95 0.97 -14.55 -8.33
C ILE A 95 0.94 -15.17 -9.74
N ALA A 96 1.89 -16.06 -10.04
CA ALA A 96 1.98 -16.75 -11.33
C ALA A 96 0.78 -17.65 -11.63
N GLU A 97 0.20 -18.30 -10.61
CA GLU A 97 -0.98 -19.14 -10.76
C GLU A 97 -2.28 -18.36 -11.01
N ARG A 98 -2.35 -17.08 -10.60
CA ARG A 98 -3.58 -16.27 -10.66
C ARG A 98 -3.63 -15.26 -11.80
N LEU A 99 -2.47 -14.85 -12.32
CA LEU A 99 -2.40 -13.79 -13.33
C LEU A 99 -2.21 -14.38 -14.74
N PRO A 100 -2.91 -13.85 -15.76
CA PRO A 100 -2.65 -14.20 -17.15
C PRO A 100 -1.20 -13.89 -17.55
N ALA A 101 -0.62 -14.74 -18.41
CA ALA A 101 0.77 -14.63 -18.87
C ALA A 101 1.14 -13.22 -19.38
N LYS A 102 0.20 -12.55 -20.07
CA LYS A 102 0.39 -11.21 -20.65
C LYS A 102 0.75 -10.14 -19.61
N ILE A 103 0.23 -10.25 -18.38
CA ILE A 103 0.46 -9.24 -17.32
C ILE A 103 1.40 -9.76 -16.23
N LEU A 104 1.78 -11.03 -16.28
CA LEU A 104 2.48 -11.71 -15.20
C LEU A 104 3.86 -11.10 -14.92
N GLN A 105 4.69 -10.93 -15.96
CA GLN A 105 6.07 -10.46 -15.78
C GLN A 105 6.12 -9.07 -15.13
N LEU A 106 5.27 -8.14 -15.58
CA LEU A 106 5.23 -6.78 -15.03
C LEU A 106 4.76 -6.79 -13.56
N ASN A 107 3.79 -7.64 -13.23
CA ASN A 107 3.27 -7.77 -11.87
C ASN A 107 4.27 -8.44 -10.91
N LEU A 108 5.05 -9.42 -11.38
CA LEU A 108 6.15 -9.99 -10.60
C LEU A 108 7.24 -8.97 -10.34
N LYS A 109 7.59 -8.15 -11.35
CA LYS A 109 8.54 -7.03 -11.18
C LYS A 109 8.03 -6.02 -10.17
N ALA A 110 6.74 -5.67 -10.21
CA ALA A 110 6.13 -4.77 -9.24
C ALA A 110 6.20 -5.32 -7.81
N PHE A 111 5.88 -6.60 -7.63
CA PHE A 111 6.04 -7.28 -6.34
C PHE A 111 7.48 -7.22 -5.84
N GLU A 112 8.47 -7.53 -6.68
CA GLU A 112 9.87 -7.47 -6.28
C GLU A 112 10.31 -6.04 -5.94
N GLN A 113 9.85 -5.04 -6.68
CA GLN A 113 10.16 -3.64 -6.40
C GLN A 113 9.58 -3.20 -5.05
N GLY A 114 8.35 -3.59 -4.72
CA GLY A 114 7.76 -3.33 -3.41
C GLY A 114 8.52 -4.01 -2.27
N ARG A 115 9.06 -5.22 -2.50
CA ARG A 115 9.97 -5.85 -1.53
C ARG A 115 11.25 -5.04 -1.33
N LYS A 116 11.83 -4.49 -2.39
CA LYS A 116 13.03 -3.65 -2.28
C LYS A 116 12.74 -2.37 -1.49
N GLU A 117 11.60 -1.73 -1.77
CA GLU A 117 11.14 -0.50 -1.12
C GLU A 117 11.15 -0.61 0.41
N THR A 118 10.71 -1.74 0.96
CA THR A 118 10.58 -1.92 2.42
C THR A 118 11.68 -2.77 3.05
N SER A 119 12.71 -3.16 2.29
CA SER A 119 13.77 -4.07 2.78
C SER A 119 14.61 -3.50 3.92
N HIS A 120 14.69 -2.17 4.03
CA HIS A 120 15.48 -1.44 5.02
C HIS A 120 14.63 -0.90 6.19
N VAL A 121 13.33 -1.17 6.18
CA VAL A 121 12.36 -0.60 7.10
C VAL A 121 12.27 -1.48 8.36
N ASN A 122 12.70 -0.93 9.50
CA ASN A 122 12.54 -1.56 10.81
C ASN A 122 11.37 -0.90 11.56
N LEU A 123 10.28 -1.66 11.76
CA LEU A 123 9.04 -1.21 12.43
C LEU A 123 8.61 -2.16 13.55
#